data_AF-A0A1G4PHY7-F1
#
_entry.id   AF-A0A1G4PHY7-F1
#
_cell.length_a   1.000
_cell.length_b   1.000
_cell.length_c   1.000
_cell.angle_alpha   90.00
_cell.angle_beta   90.00
_cell.angle_gamma   90.00
#
_symmetry.space_group_name_H-M   'P 1'
#
loop_
_entity.id
_entity.type
_entity.pdbx_description
1 polymer ?
#
loop_
_entity_poly.entity_id
_entity_poly.type
_entity_poly.pdbx_seq_one_letter_code
_entity_poly.pdbx_strand_id
1 'polypeptide(L)'
;MNGDCMGTLLVVAIFTAFIILLQLSNKKIIEQYKEEAERENDQKKKMTEFYDILIAWMNAKLRHRSISGWLKEHNYRKIVIYGMRELGVLLYKELDEVDGISLIAVDKSASSLNVEMDVSLPQSDISDMDIVIVTAPHYFDEIRDEIREYSDVEVVSIEDIVFTI
;
A
#
# COMPACT_ATOMS: atom_id res chain seq x y z
N MET A 1 -26.16 25.98 60.60
CA MET A 1 -24.86 26.20 59.94
C MET A 1 -24.41 25.06 59.01
N ASN A 2 -25.04 23.88 59.02
CA ASN A 2 -24.61 22.75 58.16
C ASN A 2 -25.17 22.79 56.72
N GLY A 3 -26.22 23.58 56.45
CA GLY A 3 -26.88 23.64 55.13
C GLY A 3 -26.08 24.37 54.05
N ASP A 4 -25.49 25.52 54.36
CA ASP A 4 -24.74 26.34 53.38
C ASP A 4 -23.41 25.72 52.94
N CYS A 5 -22.73 24.99 53.85
CA CYS A 5 -21.50 24.29 53.52
C CYS A 5 -21.75 23.13 52.53
N MET A 6 -22.89 22.45 52.66
CA MET A 6 -23.25 21.35 51.75
C MET A 6 -23.63 21.87 50.36
N GLY A 7 -24.33 23.00 50.28
CA GLY A 7 -24.67 23.65 49.01
C GLY A 7 -23.43 24.13 48.24
N THR A 8 -22.46 24.74 48.92
CA THR A 8 -21.21 25.19 48.30
C THR A 8 -20.33 24.04 47.79
N LEU A 9 -20.26 22.93 48.53
CA LEU A 9 -19.49 21.74 48.11
C LEU A 9 -20.06 21.10 46.82
N LEU A 10 -21.39 21.04 46.71
CA LEU A 10 -22.09 20.53 45.53
C LEU A 10 -21.80 21.37 44.28
N VAL A 11 -21.81 22.69 44.42
CA VAL A 11 -21.50 23.61 43.30
C VAL A 11 -20.08 23.37 42.81
N VAL A 12 -19.10 23.30 43.72
CA VAL A 12 -17.70 23.03 43.35
C VAL A 12 -17.56 21.68 42.65
N ALA A 13 -18.20 20.63 43.15
CA ALA A 13 -18.17 19.31 42.53
C ALA A 13 -18.70 19.32 41.09
N ILE A 14 -19.83 19.99 40.84
CA ILE A 14 -20.42 20.12 39.49
C ILE A 14 -19.46 20.87 38.55
N PHE A 15 -18.85 21.96 39.01
CA PHE A 15 -17.87 22.71 38.22
C PHE A 15 -16.64 21.87 37.87
N THR A 16 -16.11 21.11 38.83
CA THR A 16 -14.95 20.23 38.57
C THR A 16 -15.29 19.11 37.58
N ALA A 17 -16.47 18.50 37.71
CA ALA A 17 -16.95 17.48 36.77
C ALA A 17 -17.13 18.05 35.35
N PHE A 18 -17.65 19.26 35.23
CA PHE A 18 -17.77 19.96 33.96
C PHE A 18 -16.41 20.26 33.32
N ILE A 19 -15.42 20.73 34.10
CA ILE A 19 -14.06 20.96 33.62
C ILE A 19 -13.43 19.64 33.13
N ILE A 20 -13.57 18.55 33.88
CA ILE A 20 -13.06 17.24 33.47
C ILE A 20 -13.70 16.80 32.14
N LEU A 21 -15.01 16.97 31.99
CA LEU A 21 -15.71 16.64 30.76
C LEU A 21 -15.19 17.45 29.55
N LEU A 22 -14.94 18.76 29.73
CA LEU A 22 -14.33 19.61 28.71
C LEU A 22 -12.91 19.16 28.33
N GLN A 23 -12.09 18.75 29.31
CA GLN A 23 -10.74 18.25 29.04
C GLN A 23 -10.77 16.94 28.25
N LEU A 24 -11.70 16.02 28.58
CA LEU A 24 -11.86 14.76 27.85
C LEU A 24 -12.34 14.97 26.41
N SER A 25 -13.32 15.86 26.19
CA SER A 25 -13.76 16.19 24.83
C SER A 25 -12.65 16.82 24.00
N ASN A 26 -11.87 17.74 24.58
CA ASN A 26 -10.74 18.36 23.90
C ASN A 26 -9.65 17.34 23.55
N LYS A 27 -9.32 16.40 24.47
CA LYS A 27 -8.35 15.32 24.18
C LYS A 27 -8.79 14.47 23.00
N LYS A 28 -10.06 14.06 22.96
CA LYS A 28 -10.62 13.26 21.87
C LYS A 28 -10.56 14.01 20.53
N ILE A 29 -10.89 15.29 20.52
CA ILE A 29 -10.80 16.14 19.32
C ILE A 29 -9.34 16.22 18.83
N ILE A 30 -8.38 16.43 19.73
CA ILE A 30 -6.95 16.49 19.39
C ILE A 30 -6.46 15.15 18.83
N GLU A 31 -6.86 14.02 19.42
CA GLU A 31 -6.52 12.68 18.92
C GLU A 31 -7.08 12.47 17.50
N GLN A 32 -8.33 12.84 17.25
CA GLN A 32 -8.93 12.76 15.92
C GLN A 32 -8.19 13.62 14.88
N TYR A 33 -7.82 14.86 15.23
CA TYR A 33 -7.03 15.72 14.34
C TYR A 33 -5.63 15.16 14.06
N LYS A 34 -5.00 14.51 15.05
CA LYS A 34 -3.70 13.85 14.84
C LYS A 34 -3.81 12.67 13.90
N GLU A 35 -4.80 11.80 14.11
CA GLU A 35 -5.05 10.65 13.23
C GLU A 35 -5.35 11.10 11.79
N GLU A 36 -6.13 12.16 11.61
CA GLU A 36 -6.44 12.72 10.29
C GLU A 36 -5.18 13.28 9.62
N ALA A 37 -4.37 14.06 10.34
CA ALA A 37 -3.11 14.60 9.82
C ALA A 37 -2.09 13.48 9.48
N GLU A 38 -2.03 12.41 10.28
CA GLU A 38 -1.20 11.24 10.00
C GLU A 38 -1.68 10.50 8.74
N ARG A 39 -2.99 10.30 8.58
CA ARG A 39 -3.59 9.70 7.38
C ARG A 39 -3.32 10.54 6.13
N GLU A 40 -3.48 11.86 6.21
CA GLU A 40 -3.17 12.76 5.09
C GLU A 40 -1.69 12.70 4.72
N ASN A 41 -0.81 12.70 5.71
CA ASN A 41 0.63 12.61 5.46
C ASN A 41 1.03 11.27 4.84
N ASP A 42 0.45 10.16 5.30
CA ASP A 42 0.64 8.84 4.73
C ASP A 42 0.13 8.75 3.27
N GLN A 43 -1.07 9.26 3.00
CA GLN A 43 -1.60 9.35 1.64
C GLN A 43 -0.72 10.19 0.72
N LYS A 44 -0.20 11.31 1.23
CA LYS A 44 0.71 12.17 0.49
C LYS A 44 2.01 11.45 0.17
N LYS A 45 2.58 10.72 1.13
CA LYS A 45 3.80 9.91 0.93
C LYS A 45 3.57 8.87 -0.18
N LYS A 46 2.48 8.11 -0.11
CA LYS A 46 2.09 7.12 -1.13
C LYS A 46 1.91 7.74 -2.51
N MET A 47 1.28 8.91 -2.59
CA MET A 47 1.09 9.62 -3.85
C MET A 47 2.42 10.13 -4.43
N THR A 48 3.34 10.61 -3.59
CA THR A 48 4.68 11.01 -4.01
C THR A 48 5.47 9.82 -4.54
N GLU A 49 5.50 8.69 -3.81
CA GLU A 49 6.15 7.45 -4.27
C GLU A 49 5.60 6.98 -5.62
N PHE A 50 4.28 6.95 -5.77
CA PHE A 50 3.62 6.63 -7.04
C PHE A 50 4.07 7.57 -8.18
N TYR A 51 4.05 8.87 -7.93
CA TYR A 51 4.37 9.88 -8.95
C TYR A 51 5.84 9.78 -9.37
N ASP A 52 6.75 9.61 -8.43
CA ASP A 52 8.19 9.49 -8.70
C ASP A 52 8.50 8.25 -9.55
N ILE A 53 7.88 7.10 -9.23
CA ILE A 53 7.99 5.88 -10.03
C ILE A 53 7.43 6.10 -11.45
N LEU A 54 6.27 6.74 -11.59
CA LEU A 54 5.67 6.97 -12.91
C LEU A 54 6.56 7.88 -13.78
N ILE A 55 7.15 8.93 -13.19
CA ILE A 55 8.08 9.82 -13.89
C ILE A 55 9.36 9.07 -14.26
N ALA A 56 9.94 8.28 -13.36
CA ALA A 56 11.12 7.49 -13.64
C ALA A 56 10.88 6.46 -14.75
N TRP A 57 9.72 5.79 -14.73
CA TRP A 57 9.33 4.81 -15.74
C TRP A 57 9.10 5.46 -17.10
N MET A 58 8.42 6.60 -17.16
CA MET A 58 8.26 7.37 -18.39
C MET A 58 9.61 7.80 -18.97
N ASN A 59 10.51 8.28 -18.12
CA ASN A 59 11.87 8.65 -18.51
C ASN A 59 12.67 7.45 -19.04
N ALA A 60 12.49 6.26 -18.45
CA ALA A 60 13.09 5.03 -18.97
C ALA A 60 12.56 4.69 -20.38
N LYS A 61 11.24 4.79 -20.60
CA LYS A 61 10.63 4.59 -21.92
C LYS A 61 11.16 5.56 -22.97
N LEU A 62 11.33 6.83 -22.62
CA LEU A 62 11.93 7.83 -23.51
C LEU A 62 13.38 7.51 -23.90
N ARG A 63 14.10 6.74 -23.08
CA ARG A 63 15.45 6.23 -23.36
C ARG A 63 15.45 4.85 -24.02
N HIS A 64 14.30 4.37 -24.51
CA HIS A 64 14.12 3.03 -25.07
C HIS A 64 14.49 1.89 -24.11
N ARG A 65 14.37 2.12 -22.80
CA ARG A 65 14.48 1.09 -21.76
C ARG A 65 13.07 0.71 -21.31
N SER A 66 12.85 -0.56 -21.02
CA SER A 66 11.55 -1.08 -20.62
C SER A 66 11.68 -2.14 -19.53
N ILE A 67 10.61 -2.34 -18.77
CA ILE A 67 10.56 -3.39 -17.76
C ILE A 67 10.62 -4.76 -18.45
N SER A 68 9.96 -4.91 -19.61
CA SER A 68 10.06 -6.11 -20.44
C SER A 68 11.49 -6.44 -20.90
N GLY A 69 12.31 -5.42 -21.17
CA GLY A 69 13.72 -5.58 -21.52
C GLY A 69 14.53 -6.12 -20.34
N TRP A 70 14.34 -5.53 -19.17
CA TRP A 70 14.98 -5.99 -17.93
C TRP A 70 14.59 -7.43 -17.58
N LEU A 71 13.31 -7.78 -17.69
CA LEU A 71 12.82 -9.15 -17.46
C LEU A 71 13.48 -10.16 -18.41
N LYS A 72 13.60 -9.79 -19.69
CA LYS A 72 14.24 -10.63 -20.71
C LYS A 72 15.73 -10.85 -20.43
N GLU A 73 16.45 -9.83 -19.98
CA GLU A 73 17.87 -9.94 -19.62
C GLU A 73 18.11 -10.90 -18.45
N HIS A 74 17.15 -11.01 -17.54
CA HIS A 74 17.19 -11.93 -16.40
C HIS A 74 16.54 -13.30 -16.66
N ASN A 75 15.99 -13.51 -17.86
CA ASN A 75 15.27 -14.72 -18.26
C ASN A 75 13.96 -14.99 -17.48
N TYR A 76 13.31 -13.96 -16.95
CA TYR A 76 12.00 -14.08 -16.32
C TYR A 76 10.90 -14.14 -17.40
N ARG A 77 10.03 -15.15 -17.35
CA ARG A 77 8.91 -15.33 -18.30
C ARG A 77 7.57 -15.64 -17.64
N LYS A 78 7.54 -16.20 -16.44
CA LYS A 78 6.34 -16.41 -15.64
C LYS A 78 6.33 -15.41 -14.49
N ILE A 79 5.42 -14.45 -14.57
CA ILE A 79 5.47 -13.24 -13.73
C ILE A 79 4.15 -13.10 -13.00
N VAL A 80 4.23 -12.93 -11.69
CA VAL A 80 3.10 -12.46 -10.89
C VAL A 80 3.22 -10.95 -10.73
N ILE A 81 2.14 -10.22 -11.02
CA ILE A 81 2.01 -8.80 -10.69
C ILE A 81 1.12 -8.70 -9.45
N TYR A 82 1.70 -8.28 -8.33
CA TYR A 82 1.00 -8.14 -7.05
C TYR A 82 0.64 -6.68 -6.80
N GLY A 83 -0.66 -6.41 -6.69
CA GLY A 83 -1.26 -5.08 -6.65
C GLY A 83 -1.73 -4.71 -8.05
N MET A 84 -3.05 -4.64 -8.26
CA MET A 84 -3.67 -4.32 -9.54
C MET A 84 -4.36 -2.95 -9.51
N ARG A 85 -3.77 -2.00 -8.78
CA ARG A 85 -4.11 -0.58 -8.89
C ARG A 85 -3.44 0.05 -10.13
N GLU A 86 -3.26 1.36 -10.15
CA GLU A 86 -2.81 2.10 -11.33
C GLU A 86 -1.46 1.59 -11.88
N LEU A 87 -0.43 1.39 -11.05
CA LEU A 87 0.88 0.86 -11.51
C LEU A 87 0.78 -0.58 -12.02
N GLY A 88 0.05 -1.45 -11.31
CA GLY A 88 -0.15 -2.83 -11.71
C GLY A 88 -0.90 -2.99 -13.03
N VAL A 89 -1.96 -2.20 -13.23
CA VAL A 89 -2.70 -2.19 -14.51
C VAL A 89 -1.81 -1.72 -15.66
N LEU A 90 -0.99 -0.68 -15.44
CA LEU A 90 -0.06 -0.20 -16.47
C LEU A 90 1.02 -1.26 -16.78
N LEU A 91 1.54 -1.93 -15.75
CA LEU A 91 2.57 -2.96 -15.92
C LEU A 91 2.01 -4.16 -16.66
N TYR A 92 0.83 -4.63 -16.26
CA TYR A 92 0.14 -5.72 -16.92
C TYR A 92 -0.03 -5.41 -18.41
N LYS A 93 -0.56 -4.22 -18.74
CA LYS A 93 -0.75 -3.81 -20.14
C LYS A 93 0.56 -3.75 -20.93
N GLU A 94 1.65 -3.28 -20.32
CA GLU A 94 2.96 -3.27 -20.99
C GLU A 94 3.48 -4.68 -21.27
N LEU A 95 3.28 -5.62 -20.35
CA LEU A 95 3.83 -6.98 -20.45
C LEU A 95 2.93 -7.93 -21.24
N ASP A 96 1.61 -7.70 -21.28
CA ASP A 96 0.64 -8.51 -22.03
C ASP A 96 0.85 -8.40 -23.56
N GLU A 97 1.48 -7.31 -24.00
CA GLU A 97 1.90 -7.12 -25.40
C GLU A 97 3.21 -7.88 -25.74
N VAL A 98 3.86 -8.53 -24.77
CA VAL A 98 5.17 -9.18 -24.96
C VAL A 98 5.02 -10.68 -25.14
N ASP A 99 5.37 -11.14 -26.34
CA ASP A 99 5.35 -12.57 -26.67
C ASP A 99 6.22 -13.42 -25.72
N GLY A 100 5.63 -14.50 -25.21
CA GLY A 100 6.32 -15.49 -24.39
C GLY A 100 6.38 -15.15 -22.89
N ILE A 101 5.73 -14.08 -22.44
CA ILE A 101 5.47 -13.81 -21.02
C ILE A 101 4.11 -14.40 -20.63
N SER A 102 4.08 -15.12 -19.50
CA SER A 102 2.87 -15.57 -18.83
C SER A 102 2.64 -14.69 -17.61
N LEU A 103 1.52 -13.97 -17.58
CA LEU A 103 1.18 -13.05 -16.51
C LEU A 103 0.12 -13.64 -15.59
N ILE A 104 0.28 -13.38 -14.30
CA ILE A 104 -0.73 -13.61 -13.29
C ILE A 104 -0.93 -12.32 -12.51
N ALA A 105 -2.17 -11.86 -12.40
CA ALA A 105 -2.54 -10.65 -11.69
C ALA A 105 -3.11 -10.99 -10.31
N VAL A 106 -2.50 -10.50 -9.24
CA VAL A 106 -2.93 -10.71 -7.85
C VAL A 106 -3.25 -9.37 -7.22
N ASP A 107 -4.41 -9.25 -6.56
CA ASP A 107 -4.74 -8.07 -5.75
C ASP A 107 -5.47 -8.49 -4.47
N LYS A 108 -4.86 -8.18 -3.32
CA LYS A 108 -5.42 -8.44 -1.98
C LYS A 108 -6.70 -7.62 -1.70
N SER A 109 -6.93 -6.54 -2.45
CA SER A 109 -8.04 -5.59 -2.30
C SER A 109 -9.11 -5.71 -3.40
N ALA A 110 -9.18 -6.83 -4.13
CA ALA A 110 -9.94 -7.04 -5.37
C ALA A 110 -11.43 -6.64 -5.38
N SER A 111 -11.70 -5.33 -5.41
CA SER A 111 -13.07 -4.78 -5.45
C SER A 111 -13.40 -4.02 -6.73
N SER A 112 -12.54 -3.93 -7.76
CA SER A 112 -12.85 -2.97 -8.85
C SER A 112 -12.31 -3.16 -10.27
N LEU A 113 -11.70 -4.28 -10.69
CA LEU A 113 -11.20 -4.37 -12.09
C LEU A 113 -11.56 -5.68 -12.79
N ASN A 114 -12.16 -5.54 -13.99
CA ASN A 114 -12.54 -6.60 -14.93
C ASN A 114 -11.30 -7.22 -15.60
N VAL A 115 -10.42 -7.81 -14.81
CA VAL A 115 -9.40 -8.77 -15.26
C VAL A 115 -9.80 -10.09 -14.61
N GLU A 116 -9.57 -11.25 -15.24
CA GLU A 116 -9.65 -12.55 -14.57
C GLU A 116 -8.62 -12.57 -13.43
N MET A 117 -8.95 -11.94 -12.30
CA MET A 117 -8.09 -11.81 -11.14
C MET A 117 -8.41 -12.96 -10.20
N ASP A 118 -7.45 -13.86 -10.04
CA ASP A 118 -7.51 -14.81 -8.96
C ASP A 118 -7.15 -14.06 -7.68
N VAL A 119 -8.18 -13.74 -6.89
CA VAL A 119 -8.08 -12.93 -5.66
C VAL A 119 -7.21 -13.59 -4.59
N SER A 120 -6.91 -14.87 -4.76
CA SER A 120 -5.96 -15.61 -3.94
C SER A 120 -5.23 -16.59 -4.84
N LEU A 121 -4.02 -16.25 -5.29
CA LEU A 121 -3.20 -17.26 -5.94
C LEU A 121 -2.96 -18.39 -4.93
N PRO A 122 -3.27 -19.65 -5.28
CA PRO A 122 -2.85 -20.79 -4.47
C PRO A 122 -1.33 -20.73 -4.25
N GLN A 123 -0.87 -21.03 -3.04
CA GLN A 123 0.57 -21.08 -2.71
C GLN A 123 1.37 -21.99 -3.68
N SER A 124 0.70 -23.02 -4.22
CA SER A 124 1.26 -23.91 -5.25
C SER A 124 1.62 -23.18 -6.55
N ASP A 125 0.85 -22.15 -6.91
CA ASP A 125 0.94 -21.51 -8.22
C ASP A 125 2.03 -20.43 -8.23
N ILE A 126 2.31 -19.83 -7.06
CA ILE A 126 3.41 -18.87 -6.88
C ILE A 126 4.77 -19.56 -7.01
N SER A 127 4.89 -20.80 -6.54
CA SER A 127 6.17 -21.51 -6.53
C SER A 127 6.67 -21.92 -7.93
N ASP A 128 5.79 -21.93 -8.93
CA ASP A 128 6.12 -22.23 -10.33
C ASP A 128 6.45 -20.97 -11.16
N MET A 129 6.45 -19.79 -10.52
CA MET A 129 6.71 -18.49 -11.14
C MET A 129 8.18 -18.14 -11.06
N ASP A 130 8.66 -17.36 -12.01
CA ASP A 130 10.06 -16.93 -12.01
C ASP A 130 10.27 -15.71 -11.11
N ILE A 131 9.25 -14.83 -11.02
CA ILE A 131 9.32 -13.59 -10.23
C ILE A 131 7.92 -13.09 -9.83
N VAL A 132 7.84 -12.45 -8.66
CA VAL A 132 6.71 -11.63 -8.21
C VAL A 132 7.13 -10.17 -8.21
N ILE A 133 6.43 -9.35 -8.98
CA ILE A 133 6.60 -7.90 -9.03
C ILE A 133 5.51 -7.25 -8.19
N VAL A 134 5.90 -6.61 -7.09
CA VAL A 134 4.98 -5.87 -6.22
C VAL A 134 4.88 -4.43 -6.70
N THR A 135 3.66 -3.99 -7.02
CA THR A 135 3.40 -2.63 -7.54
C THR A 135 2.87 -1.66 -6.48
N ALA A 136 2.81 -2.13 -5.22
CA ALA A 136 2.46 -1.36 -4.05
C ALA A 136 3.71 -1.18 -3.15
N PRO A 137 4.65 -0.26 -3.50
CA PRO A 137 5.96 -0.16 -2.86
C PRO A 137 5.86 0.05 -1.34
N HIS A 138 4.86 0.82 -0.89
CA HIS A 138 4.61 1.04 0.53
C HIS A 138 4.36 -0.24 1.35
N TYR A 139 3.83 -1.29 0.73
CA TYR A 139 3.53 -2.58 1.36
C TYR A 139 4.52 -3.67 0.97
N PHE A 140 5.62 -3.32 0.29
CA PHE A 140 6.55 -4.28 -0.29
C PHE A 140 7.12 -5.25 0.75
N ASP A 141 7.64 -4.75 1.87
CA ASP A 141 8.24 -5.59 2.90
C ASP A 141 7.25 -6.59 3.48
N GLU A 142 6.02 -6.15 3.78
CA GLU A 142 4.94 -7.00 4.30
C GLU A 142 4.58 -8.10 3.28
N ILE A 143 4.36 -7.74 2.02
CA ILE A 143 3.98 -8.68 0.96
C ILE A 143 5.10 -9.69 0.69
N ARG A 144 6.35 -9.22 0.64
CA ARG A 144 7.52 -10.08 0.44
C ARG A 144 7.66 -11.09 1.57
N ASP A 145 7.53 -10.63 2.81
CA ASP A 145 7.69 -11.49 3.98
C ASP A 145 6.55 -12.52 4.05
N GLU A 146 5.31 -12.12 3.70
CA GLU A 146 4.15 -13.03 3.56
C GLU A 146 4.42 -14.13 2.52
N ILE A 147 4.93 -13.78 1.33
CA ILE A 147 5.23 -14.76 0.27
C ILE A 147 6.35 -15.73 0.70
N ARG A 148 7.36 -15.21 1.40
CA ARG A 148 8.50 -16.00 1.89
C ARG A 148 8.12 -17.07 2.93
N GLU A 149 6.96 -16.97 3.56
CA GLU A 149 6.48 -18.01 4.47
C GLU A 149 6.20 -19.34 3.75
N TYR A 150 5.93 -19.31 2.44
CA TYR A 150 5.51 -20.48 1.68
C TYR A 150 6.17 -20.65 0.30
N SER A 151 7.03 -19.72 -0.14
CA SER A 151 7.74 -19.81 -1.43
C SER A 151 9.09 -19.11 -1.40
N ASP A 152 10.07 -19.66 -2.11
CA ASP A 152 11.41 -19.06 -2.32
C ASP A 152 11.48 -18.21 -3.60
N VAL A 153 10.34 -17.95 -4.25
CA VAL A 153 10.28 -17.12 -5.47
C VAL A 153 10.89 -15.74 -5.24
N GLU A 154 11.54 -15.21 -6.27
CA GLU A 154 12.08 -13.86 -6.22
C GLU A 154 10.95 -12.82 -6.16
N VAL A 155 11.00 -11.92 -5.18
CA VAL A 155 10.00 -10.85 -4.99
C VAL A 155 10.70 -9.50 -5.08
N VAL A 156 10.28 -8.67 -6.03
CA VAL A 156 10.92 -7.39 -6.35
C VAL A 156 9.86 -6.27 -6.41
N SER A 157 10.22 -5.07 -5.96
CA SER A 157 9.37 -3.88 -6.08
C SER A 157 9.44 -3.32 -7.50
N ILE A 158 8.31 -2.85 -8.05
CA ILE A 158 8.32 -2.09 -9.30
C ILE A 158 9.24 -0.87 -9.24
N GLU A 159 9.37 -0.27 -8.05
CA GLU A 159 10.27 0.85 -7.79
C GLU A 159 11.72 0.48 -8.13
N ASP A 160 12.20 -0.64 -7.58
CA ASP A 160 13.58 -1.10 -7.78
C ASP A 160 13.86 -1.37 -9.26
N ILE A 161 12.93 -2.01 -9.97
CA ILE A 161 13.07 -2.26 -11.42
C ILE A 161 13.17 -0.92 -12.17
N VAL A 162 12.22 -0.02 -11.93
CA VAL A 162 12.13 1.27 -12.65
C VAL A 162 13.36 2.15 -12.41
N PHE A 163 13.87 2.20 -11.18
CA PHE A 163 15.06 2.98 -10.86
C PHE A 163 16.37 2.31 -11.31
N THR A 164 16.35 0.98 -11.54
CA THR A 164 17.48 0.24 -12.10
C THR A 164 17.60 0.41 -13.60
N ILE A 165 16.47 0.38 -14.34
CA ILE A 165 16.48 0.42 -15.81
C ILE A 165 16.99 1.72 -16.35
#